data_AF-B0B7M6-F1
#
_entry.id   AF-B0B7M6-F1
#
_cell.length_a   1.000
_cell.length_b   1.000
_cell.length_c   1.000
_cell.angle_alpha   90.00
_cell.angle_beta   90.00
_cell.angle_gamma   90.00
#
_symmetry.space_group_name_H-M   'P 1'
#
loop_
_entity.id
_entity.type
_entity.pdbx_description
1 polymer ?
#
loop_
_entity_poly.entity_id
_entity_poly.type
_entity_poly.pdbx_seq_one_letter_code
_entity_poly.pdbx_strand_id
1 'polypeptide(L)'
;MADLSAQDKLKQICDALREETLKPAEEEAGSIVHNAREQAKRIVEEAKEEAQRIIRSAEETADQTLKKGEAALVQAGKRSLENLKQAVETKIFRESLGEWLDHVATDPEVSAKLVQALVQAVDAQGISGNLSAYIGKHVSARAVNEALGKEITSKLKEKGVSVGKFSGGAQLKVEERNWVLDMSSEVLLDLLTRFLQKDFREMIFQSC
;
A
#
# COMPACT_ATOMS: atom_id res chain seq x y z
N MET A 1 -58.21 51.10 82.52
CA MET A 1 -57.30 50.46 81.55
C MET A 1 -55.89 50.68 82.10
N ALA A 2 -55.16 49.60 82.40
CA ALA A 2 -53.83 49.70 82.98
C ALA A 2 -52.91 50.43 81.97
N ASP A 3 -52.39 51.59 82.35
CA ASP A 3 -51.41 52.31 81.55
C ASP A 3 -50.10 51.52 81.66
N LEU A 4 -49.83 50.65 80.68
CA LEU A 4 -48.57 49.94 80.57
C LEU A 4 -47.44 50.97 80.73
N SER A 5 -46.51 50.71 81.65
CA SER A 5 -45.35 51.58 81.80
C SER A 5 -44.62 51.66 80.46
N ALA A 6 -43.91 52.77 80.20
CA ALA A 6 -43.12 52.90 78.97
C ALA A 6 -42.18 51.70 78.73
N GLN A 7 -41.70 51.06 79.81
CA GLN A 7 -40.92 49.82 79.73
C GLN A 7 -41.73 48.62 79.22
N ASP A 8 -42.99 48.45 79.65
CA ASP A 8 -43.82 47.33 79.20
C ASP A 8 -44.22 47.47 77.73
N LYS A 9 -44.51 48.70 77.26
CA LYS A 9 -44.76 48.98 75.84
C LYS A 9 -43.51 48.72 75.00
N LEU A 10 -42.33 49.13 75.48
CA LEU A 10 -41.05 48.85 74.80
C LEU A 10 -40.79 47.35 74.72
N LYS A 11 -41.04 46.61 75.80
CA LYS A 11 -40.87 45.16 75.86
C LYS A 11 -41.81 44.45 74.90
N GLN A 12 -43.08 44.83 74.84
CA GLN A 12 -44.02 44.32 73.84
C GLN A 12 -43.55 44.57 72.41
N ILE A 13 -43.04 45.78 72.10
CA ILE A 13 -42.52 46.08 70.77
C ILE A 13 -41.28 45.23 70.46
N CYS A 14 -40.35 45.08 71.41
CA CYS A 14 -39.17 44.21 71.24
C CYS A 14 -39.56 42.75 71.04
N ASP A 15 -40.51 42.25 71.83
CA ASP A 15 -40.99 40.87 71.74
C ASP A 15 -41.72 40.63 70.40
N ALA A 16 -42.56 41.58 69.97
CA ALA A 16 -43.21 41.55 68.66
C ALA A 16 -42.20 41.64 67.51
N LEU A 17 -41.19 42.51 67.58
CA LEU A 17 -40.10 42.55 66.60
C LEU A 17 -39.38 41.20 66.56
N ARG A 18 -39.16 40.59 67.72
CA ARG A 18 -38.45 39.32 67.81
C ARG A 18 -39.23 38.16 67.18
N GLU A 19 -40.53 38.08 67.46
CA GLU A 19 -41.41 37.02 66.92
C GLU A 19 -41.81 37.28 65.47
N GLU A 20 -42.20 38.50 65.11
CA GLU A 20 -42.76 38.81 63.79
C GLU A 20 -41.71 39.15 62.74
N THR A 21 -40.49 39.57 63.14
CA THR A 21 -39.45 39.97 62.18
C THR A 21 -38.14 39.19 62.31
N LEU A 22 -37.56 39.06 63.52
CA LEU A 22 -36.25 38.41 63.67
C LEU A 22 -36.33 36.89 63.43
N LYS A 23 -37.31 36.20 64.02
CA LYS A 23 -37.48 34.76 63.82
C LYS A 23 -37.72 34.38 62.34
N PRO A 24 -38.68 35.00 61.62
CA PRO A 24 -38.86 34.72 60.20
C PRO A 24 -37.62 35.03 59.37
N ALA A 25 -36.89 36.10 59.69
CA ALA A 25 -35.63 36.43 59.02
C ALA A 25 -34.54 35.39 59.28
N GLU A 26 -34.41 34.86 60.51
CA GLU A 26 -33.49 33.77 60.85
C GLU A 26 -33.85 32.47 60.11
N GLU A 27 -35.14 32.15 60.02
CA GLU A 27 -35.63 30.98 59.27
C GLU A 27 -35.37 31.12 57.77
N GLU A 28 -35.64 32.29 57.19
CA GLU A 28 -35.38 32.57 55.77
C GLU A 28 -33.87 32.56 55.47
N ALA A 29 -33.05 33.17 56.31
CA ALA A 29 -31.59 33.09 56.19
C ALA A 29 -31.09 31.64 56.29
N GLY A 30 -31.64 30.86 57.22
CA GLY A 30 -31.37 29.42 57.34
C GLY A 30 -31.73 28.66 56.08
N SER A 31 -32.90 28.94 55.48
CA SER A 31 -33.37 28.35 54.23
C SER A 31 -32.46 28.71 53.05
N ILE A 32 -32.05 29.98 52.92
CA ILE A 32 -31.12 30.43 51.88
C ILE A 32 -29.77 29.70 51.99
N VAL A 33 -29.20 29.62 53.20
CA VAL A 33 -27.93 28.93 53.42
C VAL A 33 -28.07 27.43 53.14
N HIS A 34 -29.17 26.81 53.53
CA HIS A 34 -29.45 25.41 53.22
C HIS A 34 -29.53 25.18 51.71
N ASN A 35 -30.33 25.97 50.99
CA ASN A 35 -30.47 25.88 49.54
C ASN A 35 -29.15 26.14 48.80
N ALA A 36 -28.35 27.11 49.24
CA ALA A 36 -27.03 27.38 48.69
C ALA A 36 -26.07 26.19 48.89
N ARG A 37 -26.11 25.54 50.06
CA ARG A 37 -25.31 24.33 50.33
C ARG A 37 -25.74 23.16 49.45
N GLU A 38 -27.05 22.95 49.26
CA GLU A 38 -27.57 21.90 48.38
C GLU A 38 -27.23 22.17 46.91
N GLN A 39 -27.31 23.42 46.45
CA GLN A 39 -26.85 23.83 45.12
C GLN A 39 -25.34 23.59 44.94
N ALA A 40 -24.52 23.99 45.92
CA ALA A 40 -23.07 23.76 45.87
C ALA A 40 -22.74 22.26 45.81
N LYS A 41 -23.43 21.43 46.58
CA LYS A 41 -23.28 19.96 46.50
C LYS A 41 -23.63 19.43 45.10
N ARG A 42 -24.75 19.88 44.51
CA ARG A 42 -25.13 19.47 43.15
C ARG A 42 -24.08 19.85 42.11
N ILE A 43 -23.58 21.08 42.15
CA ILE A 43 -22.51 21.54 41.23
C ILE A 43 -21.26 20.68 41.37
N VAL A 44 -20.84 20.35 42.59
CA VAL A 44 -19.67 19.49 42.83
C VAL A 44 -19.91 18.07 42.30
N GLU A 45 -21.11 17.53 42.46
CA GLU A 45 -21.43 16.19 41.97
C GLU A 45 -21.49 16.15 40.44
N GLU A 46 -22.16 17.12 39.81
CA GLU A 46 -22.17 17.28 38.34
C GLU A 46 -20.76 17.44 37.77
N ALA A 47 -19.90 18.22 38.44
CA ALA A 47 -18.51 18.39 38.04
C ALA A 47 -17.70 17.08 38.15
N LYS A 48 -17.96 16.26 39.17
CA LYS A 48 -17.32 14.94 39.31
C LYS A 48 -17.82 13.97 38.24
N GLU A 49 -19.12 13.94 37.96
CA GLU A 49 -19.68 13.11 36.89
C GLU A 49 -19.08 13.50 35.54
N GLU A 50 -18.97 14.80 35.25
CA GLU A 50 -18.36 15.28 34.02
C GLU A 50 -16.87 14.94 33.95
N ALA A 51 -16.12 15.10 35.05
CA ALA A 51 -14.72 14.70 35.10
C ALA A 51 -14.55 13.18 34.84
N GLN A 52 -15.43 12.35 35.39
CA GLN A 52 -15.44 10.90 35.13
C GLN A 52 -15.78 10.58 33.67
N ARG A 53 -16.72 11.32 33.06
CA ARG A 53 -17.03 11.18 31.62
C ARG A 53 -15.83 11.52 30.75
N ILE A 54 -15.13 12.63 31.04
CA ILE A 54 -13.93 13.06 30.32
C ILE A 54 -12.83 11.99 30.43
N ILE A 55 -12.56 11.49 31.64
CA ILE A 55 -11.54 10.45 31.87
C ILE A 55 -11.88 9.19 31.07
N ARG A 56 -13.14 8.71 31.16
CA ARG A 56 -13.57 7.52 30.42
C ARG A 56 -13.42 7.69 28.90
N SER A 57 -13.83 8.84 28.37
CA SER A 57 -13.70 9.15 26.94
C SER A 57 -12.23 9.23 26.51
N ALA A 58 -11.35 9.78 27.37
CA ALA A 58 -9.91 9.81 27.11
C ALA A 58 -9.29 8.41 27.12
N GLU A 59 -9.69 7.54 28.06
CA GLU A 59 -9.25 6.14 28.12
C GLU A 59 -9.70 5.34 26.89
N GLU A 60 -10.97 5.49 26.48
CA GLU A 60 -11.50 4.86 25.26
C GLU A 60 -10.76 5.33 24.01
N THR A 61 -10.48 6.64 23.91
CA THR A 61 -9.73 7.20 22.78
C THR A 61 -8.29 6.71 22.76
N ALA A 62 -7.65 6.59 23.93
CA ALA A 62 -6.29 6.07 24.06
C ALA A 62 -6.22 4.59 23.63
N ASP A 63 -7.14 3.75 24.09
CA ASP A 63 -7.22 2.34 23.70
C ASP A 63 -7.46 2.18 22.18
N GLN A 64 -8.38 2.97 21.61
CA GLN A 64 -8.59 2.98 20.16
C GLN A 64 -7.35 3.41 19.39
N THR A 65 -6.60 4.39 19.91
CA THR A 65 -5.37 4.88 19.28
C THR A 65 -4.27 3.82 19.33
N LEU A 66 -4.12 3.11 20.46
CA LEU A 66 -3.18 1.99 20.58
C LEU A 66 -3.51 0.88 19.58
N LYS A 67 -4.78 0.45 19.52
CA LYS A 67 -5.23 -0.57 18.55
C LYS A 67 -4.97 -0.17 17.10
N LYS A 68 -5.20 1.10 16.76
CA LYS A 68 -4.88 1.63 15.42
C LYS A 68 -3.37 1.62 15.16
N GLY A 69 -2.57 1.99 16.15
CA GLY A 69 -1.10 1.97 16.08
C GLY A 69 -0.56 0.56 15.86
N GLU A 70 -1.04 -0.42 16.62
CA GLU A 70 -0.66 -1.83 16.47
C GLU A 70 -1.00 -2.37 15.07
N ALA A 71 -2.22 -2.12 14.60
CA ALA A 71 -2.65 -2.53 13.26
C ALA A 71 -1.79 -1.89 12.16
N ALA A 72 -1.46 -0.61 12.30
CA ALA A 72 -0.59 0.10 11.37
C ALA A 72 0.84 -0.49 11.37
N LEU A 73 1.37 -0.86 12.54
CA LEU A 73 2.70 -1.48 12.66
C LEU A 73 2.73 -2.86 11.98
N VAL A 74 1.72 -3.70 12.21
CA VAL A 74 1.60 -5.01 11.54
C VAL A 74 1.52 -4.83 10.02
N GLN A 75 0.76 -3.84 9.53
CA GLN A 75 0.66 -3.56 8.11
C GLN A 75 1.99 -3.06 7.53
N ALA A 76 2.70 -2.18 8.24
CA ALA A 76 4.03 -1.73 7.85
C ALA A 76 5.03 -2.90 7.78
N GLY A 77 4.98 -3.83 8.73
CA GLY A 77 5.77 -5.06 8.71
C GLY A 77 5.49 -5.91 7.47
N LYS A 78 4.21 -6.17 7.16
CA LYS A 78 3.80 -6.92 5.96
C LYS A 78 4.27 -6.23 4.67
N ARG A 79 4.12 -4.92 4.56
CA ARG A 79 4.60 -4.14 3.40
C ARG A 79 6.12 -4.19 3.26
N SER A 80 6.85 -4.09 4.38
CA SER A 80 8.31 -4.17 4.37
C SER A 80 8.79 -5.55 3.91
N LEU A 81 8.12 -6.62 4.35
CA LEU A 81 8.40 -7.97 3.89
C LEU A 81 8.10 -8.13 2.40
N GLU A 82 6.96 -7.64 1.91
CA GLU A 82 6.64 -7.73 0.48
C GLU A 82 7.62 -6.93 -0.38
N ASN A 83 8.00 -5.72 0.06
CA ASN A 83 9.01 -4.92 -0.61
C ASN A 83 10.36 -5.65 -0.67
N LEU A 84 10.74 -6.36 0.40
CA LEU A 84 11.94 -7.18 0.41
C LEU A 84 11.84 -8.34 -0.59
N LYS A 85 10.71 -9.05 -0.63
CA LYS A 85 10.47 -10.13 -1.62
C LYS A 85 10.59 -9.61 -3.05
N GLN A 86 9.97 -8.47 -3.34
CA GLN A 86 10.06 -7.83 -4.65
C GLN A 86 11.49 -7.35 -4.98
N ALA A 87 12.22 -6.85 -4.00
CA ALA A 87 13.62 -6.49 -4.18
C ALA A 87 14.47 -7.71 -4.52
N VAL A 88 14.27 -8.85 -3.84
CA VAL A 88 14.95 -10.12 -4.15
C VAL A 88 14.62 -10.58 -5.58
N GLU A 89 13.36 -10.54 -6.00
CA GLU A 89 12.95 -10.88 -7.37
C GLU A 89 13.60 -9.98 -8.42
N THR A 90 13.61 -8.67 -8.18
CA THR A 90 14.05 -7.70 -9.19
C THR A 90 15.57 -7.56 -9.23
N LYS A 91 16.23 -7.61 -8.07
CA LYS A 91 17.66 -7.35 -7.93
C LYS A 91 18.52 -8.60 -7.94
N ILE A 92 18.00 -9.72 -7.48
CA ILE A 92 18.78 -10.96 -7.45
C ILE A 92 18.38 -11.81 -8.65
N PHE A 93 17.10 -12.18 -8.74
CA PHE A 93 16.66 -13.13 -9.75
C PHE A 93 16.73 -12.55 -11.16
N ARG A 94 16.11 -11.39 -11.41
CA ARG A 94 16.11 -10.78 -12.75
C ARG A 94 17.51 -10.38 -13.23
N GLU A 95 18.35 -9.81 -12.37
CA GLU A 95 19.72 -9.42 -12.75
C GLU A 95 20.57 -10.67 -13.08
N SER A 96 20.54 -11.71 -12.24
CA SER A 96 21.26 -12.97 -12.50
C SER A 96 20.76 -13.68 -13.77
N LEU A 97 19.45 -13.71 -13.99
CA LEU A 97 18.86 -14.29 -15.19
C LEU A 97 19.24 -13.49 -16.43
N GLY A 98 19.30 -12.16 -16.33
CA GLY A 98 19.74 -11.27 -17.40
C GLY A 98 21.19 -11.54 -17.82
N GLU A 99 22.11 -11.64 -16.85
CA GLU A 99 23.51 -11.97 -17.12
C GLU A 99 23.68 -13.33 -17.80
N TRP A 100 22.98 -14.36 -17.30
CA TRP A 100 22.98 -15.68 -17.92
C TRP A 100 22.41 -15.64 -19.35
N LEU A 101 21.31 -14.91 -19.53
CA LEU A 101 20.63 -14.82 -20.82
C LEU A 101 21.46 -14.05 -21.84
N ASP A 102 22.19 -13.00 -21.46
CA ASP A 102 23.08 -12.30 -22.38
C ASP A 102 24.20 -13.22 -22.90
N HIS A 103 24.73 -14.10 -22.07
CA HIS A 103 25.69 -15.12 -22.52
C HIS A 103 25.07 -16.12 -23.50
N VAL A 104 23.84 -16.56 -23.26
CA VAL A 104 23.15 -17.54 -24.12
C VAL A 104 22.65 -16.90 -25.42
N ALA A 105 22.11 -15.69 -25.34
CA ALA A 105 21.51 -14.97 -26.47
C ALA A 105 22.57 -14.38 -27.42
N THR A 106 23.83 -14.34 -27.01
CA THR A 106 24.97 -13.98 -27.88
C THR A 106 25.55 -15.17 -28.65
N ASP A 107 25.12 -16.39 -28.35
CA ASP A 107 25.50 -17.58 -29.10
C ASP A 107 24.86 -17.59 -30.51
N PRO A 108 25.66 -17.68 -31.59
CA PRO A 108 25.14 -17.82 -32.95
C PRO A 108 24.20 -19.01 -33.16
N GLU A 109 24.43 -20.17 -32.52
CA GLU A 109 23.54 -21.33 -32.67
C GLU A 109 22.17 -21.07 -32.06
N VAL A 110 22.13 -20.41 -30.90
CA VAL A 110 20.88 -20.04 -30.23
C VAL A 110 20.11 -19.04 -31.09
N SER A 111 20.79 -18.02 -31.62
CA SER A 111 20.19 -17.03 -32.51
C SER A 111 19.63 -17.67 -33.79
N ALA A 112 20.36 -18.63 -34.39
CA ALA A 112 19.87 -19.38 -35.54
C ALA A 112 18.61 -20.20 -35.22
N LYS A 113 18.59 -20.90 -34.08
CA LYS A 113 17.40 -21.64 -33.60
C LYS A 113 16.22 -20.72 -33.33
N LEU A 114 16.45 -19.53 -32.77
CA LEU A 114 15.40 -18.53 -32.55
C LEU A 114 14.82 -18.04 -33.89
N VAL A 115 15.66 -17.70 -34.88
CA VAL A 115 15.20 -17.33 -36.22
C VAL A 115 14.41 -18.46 -36.86
N GLN A 116 14.88 -19.70 -36.77
CA GLN A 116 14.17 -20.87 -37.29
C GLN A 116 12.79 -21.02 -36.64
N ALA A 117 12.71 -20.94 -35.30
CA ALA A 117 11.45 -21.03 -34.58
C ALA A 117 10.48 -19.90 -34.96
N LEU A 118 10.98 -18.68 -35.13
CA LEU A 118 10.18 -17.54 -35.58
C LEU A 118 9.61 -17.75 -36.98
N VAL A 119 10.43 -18.20 -37.94
CA VAL A 119 9.99 -18.48 -39.31
C VAL A 119 8.94 -19.60 -39.33
N GLN A 120 9.18 -20.69 -38.58
CA GLN A 120 8.23 -21.79 -38.46
C GLN A 120 6.91 -21.35 -37.82
N ALA A 121 6.94 -20.46 -36.82
CA ALA A 121 5.73 -19.93 -36.20
C ALA A 121 4.88 -19.10 -37.18
N VAL A 122 5.52 -18.31 -38.05
CA VAL A 122 4.84 -17.53 -39.09
C VAL A 122 4.27 -18.45 -40.18
N ASP A 123 5.03 -19.45 -40.61
CA ASP A 123 4.60 -20.44 -41.59
C ASP A 123 3.39 -21.25 -41.08
N ALA A 124 3.40 -21.65 -39.81
CA ALA A 124 2.28 -22.38 -39.19
C ALA A 124 0.98 -21.58 -39.15
N GLN A 125 1.05 -20.25 -39.19
CA GLN A 125 -0.10 -19.35 -39.28
C GLN A 125 -0.56 -19.11 -40.72
N GLY A 126 0.05 -19.78 -41.71
CA GLY A 126 -0.27 -19.62 -43.13
C GLY A 126 0.12 -18.25 -43.69
N ILE A 127 1.05 -17.54 -43.03
CA ILE A 127 1.51 -16.22 -43.45
C ILE A 127 2.69 -16.41 -44.40
N SER A 128 2.40 -16.40 -45.69
CA SER A 128 3.42 -16.44 -46.75
C SER A 128 3.73 -15.02 -47.23
N GLY A 129 4.99 -14.61 -47.12
CA GLY A 129 5.42 -13.28 -47.55
C GLY A 129 6.91 -13.03 -47.40
N ASN A 130 7.36 -11.83 -47.78
CA ASN A 130 8.76 -11.43 -47.59
C ASN A 130 9.10 -11.27 -46.10
N LEU A 131 10.03 -12.10 -45.61
CA LEU A 131 10.50 -12.08 -44.23
C LEU A 131 11.91 -11.48 -44.12
N SER A 132 12.10 -10.59 -43.15
CA SER A 132 13.41 -10.01 -42.83
C SER A 132 13.79 -10.40 -41.41
N ALA A 133 14.91 -11.11 -41.24
CA ALA A 133 15.39 -11.54 -39.93
C ALA A 133 16.54 -10.65 -39.45
N TYR A 134 16.48 -10.25 -38.19
CA TYR A 134 17.49 -9.44 -37.52
C TYR A 134 18.05 -10.19 -36.32
N ILE A 135 19.36 -10.06 -36.06
CA ILE A 135 20.04 -10.63 -34.90
C ILE A 135 20.71 -9.55 -34.06
N GLY A 136 21.09 -9.90 -32.83
CA GLY A 136 21.76 -8.97 -31.92
C GLY A 136 23.11 -8.49 -32.43
N LYS A 137 23.50 -7.27 -32.03
CA LYS A 137 24.77 -6.61 -32.41
C LYS A 137 26.02 -7.36 -31.96
N HIS A 138 25.91 -8.21 -30.95
CA HIS A 138 27.00 -9.03 -30.44
C HIS A 138 27.05 -10.44 -31.04
N VAL A 139 26.13 -10.76 -31.96
CA VAL A 139 26.04 -12.06 -32.62
C VAL A 139 26.64 -11.96 -34.04
N SER A 140 27.47 -12.92 -34.41
CA SER A 140 28.05 -12.98 -35.76
C SER A 140 27.00 -13.37 -36.80
N ALA A 141 26.61 -12.42 -37.67
CA ALA A 141 25.68 -12.68 -38.77
C ALA A 141 26.16 -13.78 -39.71
N ARG A 142 27.47 -13.88 -39.93
CA ARG A 142 28.06 -14.95 -40.73
C ARG A 142 27.84 -16.31 -40.10
N ALA A 143 28.16 -16.46 -38.82
CA ALA A 143 28.00 -17.74 -38.11
C ALA A 143 26.52 -18.15 -38.03
N VAL A 144 25.62 -17.19 -37.82
CA VAL A 144 24.17 -17.46 -37.86
C VAL A 144 23.74 -17.91 -39.25
N ASN A 145 24.16 -17.24 -40.32
CA ASN A 145 23.83 -17.65 -41.69
C ASN A 145 24.41 -19.03 -42.07
N GLU A 146 25.57 -19.41 -41.54
CA GLU A 146 26.16 -20.74 -41.72
C GLU A 146 25.38 -21.83 -40.95
N ALA A 147 24.89 -21.50 -39.74
CA ALA A 147 24.05 -22.38 -38.93
C ALA A 147 22.60 -22.47 -39.45
N LEU A 148 22.13 -21.43 -40.15
CA LEU A 148 20.82 -21.43 -40.78
C LEU A 148 20.80 -22.39 -41.97
N GLY A 149 19.93 -23.39 -41.90
CA GLY A 149 19.69 -24.29 -43.01
C GLY A 149 19.25 -23.53 -44.28
N LYS A 150 19.55 -24.10 -45.45
CA LYS A 150 19.17 -23.53 -46.76
C LYS A 150 17.67 -23.27 -46.86
N GLU A 151 16.85 -24.11 -46.22
CA GLU A 151 15.40 -23.98 -46.19
C GLU A 151 14.97 -22.63 -45.59
N ILE A 152 15.44 -22.31 -44.38
CA ILE A 152 15.08 -21.04 -43.70
C ILE A 152 15.66 -19.85 -44.44
N THR A 153 16.92 -19.95 -44.88
CA THR A 153 17.60 -18.88 -45.61
C THR A 153 16.88 -18.49 -46.90
N SER A 154 16.28 -19.47 -47.60
CA SER A 154 15.51 -19.22 -48.82
C SER A 154 14.19 -18.47 -48.61
N LYS A 155 13.63 -18.54 -47.40
CA LYS A 155 12.41 -17.82 -47.01
C LYS A 155 12.68 -16.37 -46.59
N LEU A 156 13.94 -16.02 -46.35
CA LEU A 156 14.34 -14.67 -45.99
C LEU A 156 14.59 -13.83 -47.26
N LYS A 157 14.09 -12.59 -47.26
CA LYS A 157 14.18 -11.64 -48.38
C LYS A 157 15.63 -11.39 -48.82
N GLU A 158 16.54 -11.21 -47.87
CA GLU A 158 17.96 -10.94 -48.12
C GLU A 158 18.80 -12.22 -48.25
N LYS A 159 18.17 -13.39 -48.22
CA LYS A 159 18.84 -14.70 -48.15
C LYS A 159 19.84 -14.79 -46.99
N GLY A 160 19.48 -14.17 -45.87
CA GLY A 160 20.29 -14.16 -44.65
C GLY A 160 19.70 -13.25 -43.59
N VAL A 161 20.40 -13.19 -42.45
CA VAL A 161 20.08 -12.30 -41.33
C VAL A 161 20.87 -10.99 -41.41
N SER A 162 20.23 -9.91 -40.97
CA SER A 162 20.81 -8.58 -40.82
C SER A 162 21.06 -8.27 -39.33
N VAL A 163 21.91 -7.29 -39.03
CA VAL A 163 22.20 -6.89 -37.63
C VAL A 163 21.19 -5.84 -37.17
N GLY A 164 20.51 -6.12 -36.06
CA GLY A 164 19.55 -5.23 -35.40
C GLY A 164 20.19 -4.28 -34.38
N LYS A 165 19.35 -3.48 -33.71
CA LYS A 165 19.79 -2.48 -32.71
C LYS A 165 19.85 -3.01 -31.26
N PHE A 166 19.61 -4.30 -31.05
CA PHE A 166 19.54 -4.94 -29.72
C PHE A 166 20.81 -5.78 -29.43
N SER A 167 21.03 -6.20 -28.17
CA SER A 167 22.25 -6.88 -27.72
C SER A 167 22.39 -8.31 -28.26
N GLY A 168 21.38 -9.15 -28.03
CA GLY A 168 21.35 -10.57 -28.39
C GLY A 168 19.94 -11.07 -28.75
N GLY A 169 19.85 -12.31 -29.22
CA GLY A 169 18.59 -12.92 -29.68
C GLY A 169 18.26 -12.60 -31.13
N ALA A 170 16.96 -12.64 -31.48
CA ALA A 170 16.51 -12.49 -32.86
C ALA A 170 15.15 -11.76 -32.98
N GLN A 171 14.95 -11.07 -34.10
CA GLN A 171 13.68 -10.48 -34.49
C GLN A 171 13.32 -10.91 -35.92
N LEU A 172 12.04 -11.10 -36.19
CA LEU A 172 11.53 -11.42 -37.52
C LEU A 172 10.47 -10.40 -37.92
N LYS A 173 10.72 -9.66 -39.00
CA LYS A 173 9.78 -8.71 -39.58
C LYS A 173 9.06 -9.35 -40.77
N VAL A 174 7.73 -9.33 -40.73
CA VAL A 174 6.84 -9.68 -41.84
C VAL A 174 6.50 -8.40 -42.59
N GLU A 175 7.10 -8.19 -43.76
CA GLU A 175 7.02 -6.91 -44.48
C GLU A 175 5.59 -6.55 -44.89
N GLU A 176 4.79 -7.53 -45.31
CA GLU A 176 3.43 -7.32 -45.84
C GLU A 176 2.43 -6.88 -44.78
N ARG A 177 2.61 -7.33 -43.53
CA ARG A 177 1.72 -7.02 -42.41
C ARG A 177 2.30 -5.97 -41.47
N ASN A 178 3.54 -5.54 -41.72
CA ASN A 178 4.33 -4.69 -40.82
C ASN A 178 4.35 -5.25 -39.38
N TRP A 179 4.41 -6.57 -39.24
CA TRP A 179 4.50 -7.25 -37.95
C TRP A 179 5.96 -7.54 -37.62
N VAL A 180 6.33 -7.35 -36.36
CA VAL A 180 7.65 -7.72 -35.85
C VAL A 180 7.44 -8.72 -34.73
N LEU A 181 7.91 -9.94 -34.93
CA LEU A 181 8.03 -10.92 -33.86
C LEU A 181 9.39 -10.70 -33.20
N ASP A 182 9.37 -10.39 -31.91
CA ASP A 182 10.55 -10.00 -31.15
C ASP A 182 10.92 -11.08 -30.12
N MET A 183 12.13 -11.63 -30.28
CA MET A 183 12.78 -12.55 -29.35
C MET A 183 14.19 -12.04 -29.03
N SER A 184 14.33 -10.73 -28.86
CA SER A 184 15.54 -10.11 -28.33
C SER A 184 15.79 -10.51 -26.87
N SER A 185 17.03 -10.37 -26.39
CA SER A 185 17.41 -10.68 -24.99
C SER A 185 16.49 -10.01 -23.97
N GLU A 186 16.07 -8.76 -24.20
CA GLU A 186 15.20 -8.02 -23.29
C GLU A 186 13.80 -8.65 -23.21
N VAL A 187 13.21 -9.00 -24.35
CA VAL A 187 11.89 -9.64 -24.41
C VAL A 187 11.93 -11.04 -23.81
N LEU A 188 12.99 -11.80 -24.10
CA LEU A 188 13.21 -13.11 -23.51
C LEU A 188 13.36 -13.02 -21.99
N LEU A 189 14.08 -12.03 -21.47
CA LEU A 189 14.21 -11.79 -20.04
C LEU A 189 12.85 -11.51 -19.40
N ASP A 190 12.04 -10.62 -19.99
CA ASP A 190 10.71 -10.30 -19.46
C ASP A 190 9.75 -11.49 -19.56
N LEU A 191 9.86 -12.31 -20.59
CA LEU A 191 9.07 -13.52 -20.74
C LEU A 191 9.46 -14.55 -19.68
N LEU A 192 10.74 -14.90 -19.58
CA LEU A 192 11.24 -15.86 -18.59
C LEU A 192 10.98 -15.38 -17.17
N THR A 193 11.18 -14.09 -16.87
CA THR A 193 10.88 -13.53 -15.54
C THR A 193 9.41 -13.73 -15.19
N ARG A 194 8.48 -13.44 -16.10
CA ARG A 194 7.04 -13.63 -15.83
C ARG A 194 6.66 -15.10 -15.64
N PHE A 195 7.23 -16.01 -16.42
CA PHE A 195 6.95 -17.44 -16.28
C PHE A 195 7.56 -18.03 -15.01
N LEU A 196 8.78 -17.62 -14.65
CA LEU A 196 9.51 -18.16 -13.51
C LEU A 196 9.20 -17.45 -12.19
N GLN A 197 8.60 -16.25 -12.20
CA GLN A 197 8.36 -15.47 -10.98
C GLN A 197 7.52 -16.24 -9.96
N LYS A 198 6.47 -16.95 -10.41
CA LYS A 198 5.63 -17.75 -9.53
C LYS A 198 6.44 -18.86 -8.88
N ASP A 199 7.11 -19.68 -9.68
CA ASP A 199 7.90 -20.82 -9.20
C ASP A 199 9.06 -20.35 -8.30
N PHE A 200 9.69 -19.23 -8.63
CA PHE A 200 10.72 -18.61 -7.79
C PHE A 200 10.17 -18.17 -6.44
N ARG A 201 9.02 -17.47 -6.43
CA ARG A 201 8.35 -17.08 -5.17
C ARG A 201 8.00 -18.29 -4.33
N GLU A 202 7.49 -19.33 -4.97
CA GLU A 202 7.13 -20.57 -4.29
C GLU A 202 8.38 -21.22 -3.68
N MET A 203 9.43 -21.40 -4.46
CA MET A 203 10.68 -22.00 -4.00
C MET A 203 11.37 -21.22 -2.87
N ILE A 204 11.41 -19.89 -2.95
CA ILE A 204 12.17 -19.07 -1.99
C ILE A 204 11.34 -18.68 -0.77
N PHE A 205 10.03 -18.47 -0.90
CA PHE A 205 9.20 -17.88 0.16
C PHE A 205 8.12 -18.80 0.74
N GLN A 206 7.90 -20.03 0.26
CA GLN A 206 6.86 -20.92 0.83
C GLN A 206 7.14 -21.46 2.24
N SER A 207 8.31 -21.18 2.83
CA SER A 207 8.63 -21.60 4.20
C SER A 207 8.33 -20.54 5.29
N CYS A 208 7.57 -19.48 4.97
CA CYS A 208 7.21 -18.43 5.93
C CYS A 208 5.70 -18.28 6.10
#